data_AF-X0YH69-F1
#
_entry.id   AF-X0YH69-F1
#
_cell.length_a   1.000
_cell.length_b   1.000
_cell.length_c   1.000
_cell.angle_alpha   90.00
_cell.angle_beta   90.00
_cell.angle_gamma   90.00
#
_symmetry.space_group_name_H-M   'P 1'
#
loop_
_entity.id
_entity.type
_entity.pdbx_description
1 polymer ?
#
loop_
_entity_poly.entity_id
_entity_poly.type
_entity_poly.pdbx_seq_one_letter_code
_entity_poly.pdbx_strand_id
1 'polypeptide(L)' 'MVIISIAVFGPWIAPYSYEEATGVSLYAWKPPSPKHPLGTVYAGNDLLSRIIYGTSYYLVIALLSVGISLIVGTFLGM' A
#
# COMPACT_ATOMS: atom_id res chain seq x y z
N MET A 1 -6.90 -2.78 14.15
CA MET A 1 -6.06 -3.99 14.29
C MET A 1 -5.77 -4.64 12.94
N VAL A 2 -6.78 -5.01 12.15
CA VAL A 2 -6.61 -5.64 10.81
C VAL A 2 -5.67 -4.85 9.87
N ILE A 3 -5.83 -3.52 9.78
CA ILE A 3 -5.01 -2.66 8.91
C ILE A 3 -3.53 -2.65 9.34
N ILE A 4 -3.26 -2.69 10.65
CA ILE A 4 -1.90 -2.71 11.19
C ILE A 4 -1.24 -4.06 10.87
N SER A 5 -1.98 -5.16 11.03
CA SER A 5 -1.50 -6.50 10.66
C SER A 5 -1.20 -6.60 9.16
N ILE A 6 -2.07 -6.06 8.30
CA ILE A 6 -1.84 -6.03 6.84
C ILE A 6 -0.64 -5.14 6.51
N ALA A 7 -0.39 -4.04 7.20
CA ALA A 7 0.78 -3.22 6.90
C ALA A 7 2.12 -3.86 7.31
N VAL A 8 2.15 -4.57 8.44
CA VAL A 8 3.37 -5.23 8.95
C VAL A 8 3.65 -6.53 8.20
N PHE A 9 2.63 -7.38 8.03
CA PHE A 9 2.78 -8.70 7.41
C PHE A 9 2.42 -8.72 5.93
N GLY A 10 1.76 -7.68 5.41
CA GLY A 10 1.33 -7.59 4.02
C GLY A 10 2.44 -7.73 3.00
N PRO A 11 3.62 -7.13 3.18
CA PRO A 11 4.74 -7.35 2.25
C PRO A 11 5.16 -8.83 2.11
N TRP A 12 4.87 -9.67 3.11
CA TRP A 12 5.14 -11.11 3.07
C TRP A 12 3.96 -11.95 2.54
N ILE A 13 2.75 -11.39 2.56
CA ILE A 13 1.51 -12.07 2.12
C ILE A 13 1.11 -11.62 0.69
N ALA A 14 1.65 -10.50 0.21
CA ALA A 14 1.37 -9.99 -1.11
C ALA A 14 1.76 -11.03 -2.17
N PRO A 15 0.80 -11.46 -3.03
CA PRO A 15 1.05 -12.53 -3.99
C PRO A 15 2.05 -12.14 -5.10
N TYR A 16 2.26 -10.85 -5.33
CA TYR A 16 3.17 -10.32 -6.36
C TYR A 16 4.03 -9.17 -5.81
N SER A 17 5.29 -9.10 -6.25
CA SER A 17 6.21 -8.02 -5.90
C SER A 17 5.80 -6.70 -6.56
N TYR A 18 6.10 -5.58 -5.90
CA TYR A 18 5.77 -4.23 -6.37
C TYR A 18 6.57 -3.79 -7.63
N GLU A 19 7.55 -4.58 -8.07
CA GLU A 19 8.70 -4.10 -8.85
C GLU A 19 8.60 -4.14 -10.39
N GLU A 20 7.46 -4.49 -11.00
CA GLU A 20 7.36 -4.49 -12.48
C GLU A 20 6.29 -3.54 -13.01
N ALA A 21 6.52 -2.23 -12.87
CA ALA A 21 5.79 -1.20 -13.58
C ALA A 21 6.64 -0.60 -14.71
N THR A 22 6.92 -1.40 -15.75
CA THR A 22 7.35 -0.87 -17.04
C THR A 22 6.12 -0.37 -17.79
N GLY A 23 6.17 0.86 -18.29
CA GLY A 23 5.01 1.59 -18.80
C GLY A 23 4.18 0.85 -19.87
N VAL A 24 2.89 1.19 -19.94
CA VAL A 24 1.87 0.67 -20.88
C VAL A 24 1.93 -0.86 -21.02
N SER A 25 1.37 -1.55 -20.03
CA SER A 25 1.23 -3.00 -20.07
C SER A 25 0.00 -3.41 -20.88
N LEU A 26 0.14 -4.44 -21.73
CA LEU A 26 -0.98 -5.17 -22.38
C LEU A 26 -1.98 -5.77 -21.37
N TYR A 27 -1.63 -5.75 -20.09
CA TYR A 27 -2.46 -6.21 -18.98
C TYR A 27 -3.07 -5.05 -18.19
N ALA A 28 -3.05 -3.81 -18.69
CA ALA A 28 -3.72 -2.69 -18.03
C ALA A 28 -5.25 -2.88 -17.97
N TRP A 29 -5.86 -2.51 -16.85
CA TRP A 29 -7.32 -2.47 -16.65
C TRP A 29 -8.05 -3.80 -16.92
N LYS A 30 -7.41 -4.94 -16.64
CA LYS A 30 -8.07 -6.24 -16.79
C LYS A 30 -9.01 -6.51 -15.61
N PRO A 31 -10.17 -7.14 -15.87
CA PRO A 31 -11.12 -7.50 -14.83
C PRO A 31 -10.54 -8.55 -13.88
N PRO A 32 -11.17 -8.76 -12.71
CA PRO A 32 -10.78 -9.80 -11.75
C PRO A 32 -10.62 -11.18 -12.40
N SER A 33 -9.55 -11.87 -12.05
CA SER A 33 -9.26 -13.23 -12.50
C SER A 33 -8.59 -14.04 -11.38
N PRO A 34 -8.52 -15.38 -11.47
CA PRO A 34 -7.83 -16.20 -10.45
C PRO A 34 -6.36 -15.80 -10.24
N LYS A 35 -5.72 -15.21 -11.25
CA LYS A 35 -4.35 -14.67 -11.16
C LYS A 35 -4.30 -13.24 -10.61
N HIS A 36 -5.37 -12.47 -10.76
CA HIS A 36 -5.49 -11.09 -10.29
C HIS A 36 -6.83 -10.92 -9.58
N PRO A 37 -6.92 -11.26 -8.28
CA PRO A 37 -8.21 -11.34 -7.57
C PRO A 37 -9.02 -10.04 -7.60
N LEU A 38 -8.32 -8.90 -7.68
CA LEU A 38 -8.93 -7.57 -7.79
C LEU A 38 -8.71 -6.92 -9.16
N GLY A 39 -8.20 -7.67 -10.14
CA GLY A 39 -7.81 -7.14 -11.45
C GLY A 39 -6.49 -6.39 -11.42
N THR A 40 -6.21 -5.67 -12.50
CA THR A 40 -4.93 -4.98 -12.71
C THR A 40 -5.09 -3.47 -12.87
N VAL A 41 -4.08 -2.72 -12.46
CA VAL A 41 -4.04 -1.24 -12.61
C VAL A 41 -3.55 -0.81 -14.00
N TYR A 42 -3.51 0.50 -14.26
CA TYR A 42 -3.01 1.07 -15.53
C TYR A 42 -1.60 0.60 -15.93
N ALA A 43 -0.77 0.28 -14.94
CA ALA A 43 0.58 -0.25 -15.14
C ALA A 43 0.60 -1.78 -15.38
N GLY A 44 -0.55 -2.44 -15.44
CA GLY A 44 -0.69 -3.90 -15.58
C GLY A 44 -0.38 -4.72 -14.34
N ASN A 45 -0.06 -4.06 -13.22
CA ASN A 45 0.24 -4.70 -11.94
C ASN A 45 -1.03 -5.14 -11.20
N ASP A 46 -0.92 -6.14 -10.32
CA ASP A 46 -2.03 -6.63 -9.49
C ASP A 46 -2.52 -5.56 -8.48
N LEU A 47 -3.81 -5.25 -8.51
CA LEU A 47 -4.41 -4.21 -7.67
C LEU A 47 -4.36 -4.58 -6.18
N LEU A 48 -4.55 -5.86 -5.84
CA LEU A 48 -4.51 -6.34 -4.46
C LEU A 48 -3.12 -6.14 -3.85
N SER A 49 -2.08 -6.55 -4.57
CA SER A 49 -0.69 -6.38 -4.16
C SER A 49 -0.35 -4.90 -3.97
N ARG A 50 -0.82 -4.02 -4.87
CA ARG A 50 -0.63 -2.57 -4.75
C ARG A 50 -1.33 -1.97 -3.52
N ILE A 51 -2.53 -2.43 -3.19
CA ILE A 51 -3.25 -2.00 -1.98
C ILE A 51 -2.48 -2.44 -0.73
N ILE A 52 -2.00 -3.69 -0.69
CA ILE A 52 -1.25 -4.22 0.45
C ILE A 52 0.04 -3.43 0.68
N TYR A 53 0.86 -3.26 -0.37
CA TYR A 53 2.09 -2.47 -0.28
C TYR A 53 1.82 -0.98 0.01
N GLY A 54 0.79 -0.39 -0.61
CA GLY A 54 0.40 0.99 -0.34
C GLY A 54 -0.01 1.21 1.11
N THR A 55 -0.73 0.25 1.70
CA THR A 55 -1.18 0.31 3.10
C THR A 55 -0.01 0.39 4.08
N SER A 56 1.08 -0.35 3.85
CA SER A 56 2.31 -0.26 4.65
C SER A 56 2.91 1.15 4.64
N TYR A 57 2.95 1.79 3.46
CA TYR A 57 3.49 3.14 3.31
C TYR A 57 2.64 4.20 4.03
N TYR A 58 1.31 4.12 3.93
CA TYR A 58 0.41 5.03 4.63
C TYR A 58 0.52 4.94 6.15
N LEU A 59 0.84 3.77 6.70
CA LEU A 59 0.98 3.59 8.14
C LEU A 59 2.21 4.30 8.70
N VAL A 60 3.32 4.31 7.95
CA VAL A 60 4.52 5.08 8.31
C VAL A 60 4.22 6.58 8.30
N ILE A 61 3.53 7.07 7.25
CA ILE A 61 3.14 8.49 7.16
C ILE A 61 2.25 8.88 8.34
N ALA A 62 1.25 8.07 8.68
CA ALA A 62 0.36 8.34 9.79
C ALA A 62 1.12 8.41 11.13
N LEU A 63 2.05 7.49 11.37
CA LEU A 63 2.86 7.48 12.57
C LEU A 63 3.75 8.72 12.68
N LEU A 64 4.40 9.11 11.58
CA LEU A 64 5.21 10.33 11.51
C LEU A 64 4.38 11.60 11.73
N SER A 65 3.20 11.68 11.11
CA SER A 65 2.29 12.82 11.27
C SER A 65 1.85 13.00 12.73
N VAL A 66 1.44 11.91 13.39
CA VAL A 66 1.06 11.93 14.81
C VAL A 66 2.27 12.29 15.69
N GLY A 67 3.45 11.72 15.41
CA GLY A 67 4.67 12.01 16.15
C GLY A 67 5.06 13.50 16.08
N ILE A 68 5.04 14.09 14.89
CA ILE A 68 5.31 15.52 14.70
C ILE A 68 4.26 16.37 15.43
N SER A 69 2.98 16.01 15.30
CA SER A 69 1.89 16.75 15.95
C SER A 69 2.00 16.70 17.47
N LEU A 70 2.42 15.57 18.05
CA LEU A 70 2.72 15.43 19.47
C LEU A 70 3.88 16.31 19.91
N ILE A 71 5.00 16.31 19.17
CA ILE A 71 6.18 17.12 19.49
C ILE A 71 5.77 18.60 19.48
N VAL A 72 5.22 19.08 18.36
CA VAL A 72 4.84 20.49 18.19
C VAL A 72 3.76 20.89 19.19
N GLY A 73 2.74 20.05 19.39
CA GLY A 73 1.65 20.30 20.33
C GLY A 73 2.12 20.35 21.78
N THR A 74 3.09 19.52 22.16
CA THR A 74 3.70 19.55 23.50
C THR A 74 4.49 20.83 23.71
N PHE A 75 5.34 21.22 22.74
CA PHE A 75 6.14 22.45 22.85
C PHE A 75 5.28 23.73 22.87
N LEU A 76 4.17 23.77 22.14
CA LEU A 76 3.24 24.91 22.14
C LEU A 76 2.31 24.93 23.37
N GLY A 77 2.02 23.76 23.95
CA GLY A 77 1.12 23.61 25.08
C GLY A 77 1.78 23.79 26.45
N MET A 78 3.12 23.72 26.51
CA MET A 78 3.93 24.01 27.70
C MET A 78 4.15 25.50 27.92
#